data_AF-A0A4W3IPQ7-F1
#
_entry.id   AF-A0A4W3IPQ7-F1
#
_cell.length_a   1.000
_cell.length_b   1.000
_cell.length_c   1.000
_cell.angle_alpha   90.00
_cell.angle_beta   90.00
_cell.angle_gamma   90.00
#
_symmetry.space_group_name_H-M   'P 1'
#
loop_
_entity.id
_entity.type
_entity.pdbx_description
1 polymer ?
#
loop_
_entity_poly.entity_id
_entity_poly.type
_entity_poly.pdbx_seq_one_letter_code
_entity_poly.pdbx_strand_id
1 'polypeptide(L)'
;CEFIPLYSTTAAVTLTQPSSISSSPGNTVKITCTMSGGSIGSYYTSWYQQKLDGAPVLLWSEYSGKPQGIPDRFSGSVDSGNNAVHLTISGVQAEDAADYSCGAWDNSSPYHFFFGKGSELSLKSK
;
A
#
# COMPACT_ATOMS: atom_id res chain seq x y z
N CYS A 1 -47.46 2.82 -2.59
CA CYS A 1 -46.40 3.45 -1.77
C CYS A 1 -45.10 2.72 -2.04
N GLU A 2 -44.32 3.24 -2.98
CA GLU A 2 -42.93 2.80 -3.13
C GLU A 2 -42.14 3.31 -1.92
N PHE A 3 -41.56 2.39 -1.18
CA PHE A 3 -40.52 2.71 -0.22
C PHE A 3 -39.24 2.91 -1.02
N ILE A 4 -38.90 4.17 -1.31
CA ILE A 4 -37.53 4.53 -1.68
C ILE A 4 -36.75 4.57 -0.37
N PRO A 5 -35.82 3.63 -0.10
CA PRO A 5 -34.99 3.77 1.07
C PRO A 5 -33.91 4.81 0.76
N LEU A 6 -33.93 5.92 1.50
CA LEU A 6 -32.81 6.86 1.54
C LEU A 6 -31.67 6.24 2.36
N TYR A 7 -31.02 5.20 1.84
CA TYR A 7 -29.71 4.82 2.35
C TYR A 7 -28.69 5.77 1.73
N SER A 8 -28.18 6.71 2.52
CA SER A 8 -26.88 7.30 2.24
C SER A 8 -25.86 6.17 2.39
N THR A 9 -25.50 5.51 1.29
CA THR A 9 -24.45 4.50 1.28
C THR A 9 -23.11 5.22 1.26
N THR A 10 -22.61 5.67 2.41
CA THR A 10 -21.16 5.88 2.52
C THR A 10 -20.53 4.49 2.52
N ALA A 11 -19.99 4.07 1.38
CA ALA A 11 -19.25 2.81 1.29
C ALA A 11 -18.06 2.88 2.26
N ALA A 12 -17.85 1.82 3.05
CA ALA A 12 -16.73 1.78 3.98
C ALA A 12 -15.40 1.91 3.22
N VAL A 13 -14.51 2.76 3.73
CA VAL A 13 -13.18 2.95 3.16
C VAL A 13 -12.37 1.67 3.33
N THR A 14 -11.84 1.14 2.23
CA THR A 14 -11.04 -0.08 2.24
C THR A 14 -9.84 0.05 1.30
N LEU A 15 -8.74 -0.60 1.66
CA LEU A 15 -7.51 -0.68 0.88
C LEU A 15 -7.33 -2.11 0.35
N THR A 16 -7.29 -2.26 -0.97
CA THR A 16 -7.18 -3.56 -1.63
C THR A 16 -5.80 -3.73 -2.23
N GLN A 17 -5.17 -4.86 -1.95
CA GLN A 17 -3.84 -5.24 -2.44
C GLN A 17 -3.87 -6.66 -3.02
N PRO A 18 -2.95 -7.04 -3.93
CA PRO A 18 -2.77 -8.44 -4.28
C PRO A 18 -2.34 -9.24 -3.03
N SER A 19 -2.87 -10.46 -2.87
CA SER A 19 -2.52 -11.30 -1.71
C SER A 19 -1.05 -11.73 -1.73
N SER A 20 -0.53 -12.04 -2.92
CA SER A 20 0.85 -12.47 -3.10
C SER A 20 1.38 -12.05 -4.47
N ILE A 21 2.68 -11.81 -4.51
CA ILE A 21 3.46 -11.49 -5.70
C ILE A 21 4.70 -12.36 -5.67
N SER A 22 5.14 -12.81 -6.84
CA SER A 22 6.32 -13.64 -6.95
C SER A 22 7.24 -13.12 -8.05
N SER A 23 8.52 -12.94 -7.74
CA SER A 23 9.50 -12.32 -8.64
C SER A 23 10.84 -13.05 -8.58
N SER A 24 11.73 -12.79 -9.55
CA SER A 24 13.10 -13.31 -9.53
C SER A 24 14.07 -12.20 -9.10
N PRO A 25 15.21 -12.54 -8.47
CA PRO A 25 16.22 -11.56 -8.12
C PRO A 25 16.64 -10.71 -9.34
N GLY A 26 16.80 -9.40 -9.13
CA GLY A 26 17.15 -8.43 -10.17
C GLY A 26 15.96 -7.85 -10.95
N ASN A 27 14.76 -8.43 -10.86
CA ASN A 27 13.57 -7.87 -11.50
C ASN A 27 13.06 -6.62 -10.77
N THR A 28 12.21 -5.85 -11.46
CA THR A 28 11.44 -4.77 -10.84
C THR A 28 10.04 -5.27 -10.50
N VAL A 29 9.59 -5.03 -9.27
CA VAL A 29 8.24 -5.33 -8.81
C VAL A 29 7.50 -4.03 -8.52
N LYS A 30 6.22 -3.97 -8.93
CA LYS A 30 5.31 -2.89 -8.58
C LYS A 30 4.13 -3.48 -7.81
N ILE A 31 4.00 -3.12 -6.54
CA ILE A 31 2.86 -3.48 -5.69
C ILE A 31 1.85 -2.34 -5.75
N THR A 32 0.59 -2.67 -6.02
CA THR A 32 -0.49 -1.69 -6.12
C THR A 32 -1.47 -1.87 -4.97
N CYS A 33 -1.84 -0.76 -4.35
CA CYS A 33 -2.88 -0.67 -3.35
C CYS A 33 -3.95 0.31 -3.82
N THR A 34 -5.19 -0.16 -3.98
CA THR A 34 -6.32 0.65 -4.47
C THR A 34 -7.28 0.95 -3.34
N MET A 35 -7.71 2.21 -3.25
CA MET A 35 -8.71 2.65 -2.29
C MET A 35 -10.12 2.51 -2.88
N SER A 36 -11.06 2.05 -2.06
CA SER A 36 -12.49 2.01 -2.35
C SER A 36 -13.24 2.74 -1.24
N GLY A 37 -14.40 3.33 -1.56
CA GLY A 37 -15.22 4.06 -0.58
C GLY A 37 -14.72 5.46 -0.22
N GLY A 38 -13.73 5.99 -0.95
CA GLY A 38 -13.18 7.33 -0.75
C GLY A 38 -12.26 7.73 -1.90
N SER A 39 -11.75 8.97 -1.86
CA SER A 39 -10.73 9.47 -2.80
C SER A 39 -9.37 9.52 -2.10
N ILE A 40 -8.38 8.84 -2.67
CA ILE A 40 -7.02 8.73 -2.12
C ILE A 40 -6.35 10.09 -1.93
N GLY A 41 -6.73 11.10 -2.72
CA GLY A 41 -6.23 12.47 -2.56
C GLY A 41 -6.70 13.18 -1.28
N SER A 42 -7.66 12.59 -0.55
CA SER A 42 -8.09 13.06 0.77
C SER A 42 -7.33 12.39 1.92
N TYR A 43 -6.35 11.54 1.62
CA TYR A 43 -5.60 10.77 2.61
C TYR A 43 -4.10 10.92 2.38
N TYR A 44 -3.33 10.87 3.47
CA TYR A 44 -1.88 10.66 3.38
C TYR A 44 -1.58 9.17 3.30
N THR A 45 -0.87 8.79 2.25
CA THR A 45 -0.56 7.38 1.98
C THR A 45 0.85 6.97 2.42
N SER A 46 1.01 5.69 2.73
CA SER A 46 2.29 5.13 3.19
C SER A 46 2.43 3.66 2.84
N TRP A 47 3.67 3.16 2.85
CA TRP A 47 4.04 1.77 2.61
C TRP A 47 4.95 1.24 3.72
N TYR A 48 4.65 0.03 4.15
CA TYR A 48 5.36 -0.67 5.21
C TYR A 48 5.85 -2.03 4.73
N GLN A 49 7.02 -2.43 5.20
CA GLN A 49 7.56 -3.79 5.06
C GLN A 49 7.52 -4.48 6.42
N GLN A 50 7.08 -5.73 6.43
CA GLN A 50 7.14 -6.59 7.61
C GLN A 50 7.78 -7.92 7.24
N LYS A 51 8.93 -8.21 7.86
CA LYS A 51 9.56 -9.53 7.77
C LYS A 51 8.94 -10.47 8.80
N LEU A 52 9.13 -11.78 8.62
CA LEU A 52 8.70 -12.78 9.60
C LEU A 52 9.23 -12.40 11.00
N ASP A 53 8.33 -12.28 11.97
CA ASP A 53 8.59 -11.86 13.36
C ASP A 53 9.22 -10.46 13.53
N GLY A 54 9.19 -9.64 12.48
CA GLY A 54 9.67 -8.26 12.50
C GLY A 54 8.59 -7.26 12.85
N ALA A 55 9.00 -6.11 13.39
CA ALA A 55 8.16 -4.92 13.46
C ALA A 55 7.96 -4.33 12.05
N PRO A 56 6.80 -3.73 11.74
CA PRO A 56 6.61 -2.99 10.50
C PRO A 56 7.62 -1.84 10.36
N VAL A 57 8.31 -1.80 9.22
CA VAL A 57 9.27 -0.74 8.85
C VAL A 57 8.64 0.14 7.79
N LEU A 58 8.65 1.46 8.00
CA LEU A 58 8.19 2.43 7.00
C LEU A 58 9.18 2.48 5.82
N LEU A 59 8.69 2.21 4.62
CA LEU A 59 9.48 2.29 3.39
C LEU A 59 9.32 3.64 2.71
N TRP A 60 8.10 4.17 2.71
CA TRP A 60 7.77 5.40 2.00
C TRP A 60 6.48 6.00 2.57
N SER A 61 6.41 7.33 2.64
CA SER A 61 5.16 8.04 2.87
C SER A 61 5.02 9.22 1.91
N GLU A 62 3.80 9.65 1.66
CA GLU A 62 3.51 10.81 0.83
C GLU A 62 4.02 12.11 1.47
N TYR A 63 4.01 12.19 2.80
CA TYR A 63 4.41 13.39 3.53
C TYR A 63 5.93 13.56 3.61
N SER A 64 6.65 12.50 3.98
CA SER A 64 8.12 12.55 4.22
C SER A 64 8.95 11.87 3.13
N GLY A 65 8.31 11.25 2.14
CA GLY A 65 8.99 10.43 1.15
C GLY A 65 9.60 9.17 1.77
N LYS A 66 10.76 8.79 1.26
CA LYS A 66 11.51 7.61 1.72
C LYS A 66 12.38 7.96 2.93
N PRO A 67 12.27 7.24 4.07
CA PRO A 67 13.12 7.45 5.24
C PRO A 67 14.61 7.18 4.98
N GLN A 68 15.48 7.78 5.79
CA GLN A 68 16.92 7.49 5.76
C GLN A 68 17.19 6.03 6.13
N GLY A 69 18.11 5.39 5.41
CA GLY A 69 18.48 3.98 5.61
C GLY A 69 17.66 2.99 4.78
N ILE A 70 16.58 3.44 4.13
CA ILE A 70 15.85 2.63 3.14
C ILE A 70 16.59 2.70 1.79
N PRO A 71 16.91 1.54 1.17
CA PRO A 71 17.65 1.51 -0.10
C PRO A 71 17.00 2.30 -1.24
N ASP A 72 17.82 2.83 -2.16
CA ASP A 72 17.37 3.58 -3.35
C ASP A 72 16.51 2.80 -4.34
N ARG A 73 16.54 1.46 -4.25
CA ARG A 73 15.66 0.60 -5.02
C ARG A 73 14.17 0.72 -4.66
N PHE A 74 13.84 1.20 -3.47
CA PHE A 74 12.45 1.40 -3.05
C PHE A 74 11.97 2.80 -3.43
N SER A 75 10.82 2.88 -4.09
CA SER A 75 10.12 4.14 -4.36
C SER A 75 8.62 3.98 -4.25
N GLY A 76 7.94 5.01 -3.75
CA GLY A 76 6.49 5.08 -3.69
C GLY A 76 5.93 6.17 -4.60
N SER A 77 4.71 5.98 -5.09
CA SER A 77 3.99 6.99 -5.86
C SER A 77 2.49 6.90 -5.67
N VAL A 78 1.81 8.04 -5.75
CA VAL A 78 0.35 8.15 -5.73
C VAL A 78 -0.16 8.33 -7.14
N ASP A 79 -1.13 7.51 -7.53
CA ASP A 79 -1.91 7.62 -8.75
C ASP A 79 -3.35 8.01 -8.35
N SER A 80 -3.59 9.32 -8.27
CA SER A 80 -4.90 9.87 -7.93
C SER A 80 -5.95 9.55 -9.00
N GLY A 81 -5.55 9.34 -10.26
CA GLY A 81 -6.46 9.01 -11.36
C GLY A 81 -7.06 7.61 -11.21
N ASN A 82 -6.27 6.65 -10.71
CA ASN A 82 -6.70 5.28 -10.46
C ASN A 82 -7.02 4.99 -8.98
N ASN A 83 -7.07 6.04 -8.15
CA ASN A 83 -7.32 5.94 -6.71
C ASN A 83 -6.37 4.95 -6.01
N ALA A 84 -5.10 4.97 -6.40
CA ALA A 84 -4.13 3.94 -6.03
C ALA A 84 -2.80 4.54 -5.53
N VAL A 85 -2.13 3.79 -4.66
CA VAL A 85 -0.75 4.04 -4.27
C VAL A 85 0.10 2.84 -4.66
N HIS A 86 1.30 3.10 -5.14
CA HIS A 86 2.22 2.11 -5.65
C HIS A 86 3.51 2.09 -4.83
N LEU A 87 4.04 0.89 -4.63
CA LEU A 87 5.41 0.67 -4.19
C LEU A 87 6.16 -0.01 -5.32
N THR A 88 7.28 0.57 -5.75
CA THR A 88 8.17 -0.02 -6.74
C THR A 88 9.47 -0.43 -6.05
N ILE A 89 9.90 -1.66 -6.31
CA ILE A 89 11.16 -2.24 -5.84
C ILE A 89 11.95 -2.61 -7.09
N SER A 90 13.00 -1.85 -7.40
CA SER A 90 13.87 -2.13 -8.54
C SER A 90 15.02 -3.06 -8.14
N GLY A 91 15.37 -4.04 -8.98
CA GLY A 91 16.47 -4.94 -8.66
C GLY A 91 16.24 -5.74 -7.37
N VAL A 92 15.07 -6.38 -7.25
CA VAL A 92 14.65 -7.16 -6.08
C VAL A 92 15.75 -8.11 -5.60
N GLN A 93 15.97 -8.18 -4.30
CA GLN A 93 17.02 -8.96 -3.65
C GLN A 93 16.43 -10.04 -2.73
N ALA A 94 17.27 -10.98 -2.26
CA ALA A 94 16.85 -12.09 -1.40
C ALA A 94 16.17 -11.60 -0.12
N GLU A 95 16.72 -10.53 0.46
CA GLU A 95 16.28 -9.87 1.67
C GLU A 95 14.99 -9.06 1.54
N ASP A 96 14.49 -8.87 0.31
CA ASP A 96 13.25 -8.13 0.05
C ASP A 96 12.01 -9.05 0.15
N ALA A 97 12.19 -10.36 0.34
CA ALA A 97 11.09 -11.27 0.64
C ALA A 97 10.47 -10.93 2.01
N ALA A 98 9.22 -10.47 2.00
CA ALA A 98 8.51 -9.92 3.14
C ALA A 98 7.03 -9.69 2.81
N ASP A 99 6.23 -9.34 3.81
CA ASP A 99 4.88 -8.79 3.64
C ASP A 99 4.92 -7.27 3.48
N TYR A 100 4.15 -6.76 2.54
CA TYR A 100 4.08 -5.32 2.24
C TYR A 100 2.65 -4.82 2.40
N SER A 101 2.44 -3.86 3.30
CA SER A 101 1.11 -3.26 3.53
C SER A 101 1.12 -1.76 3.22
N CYS A 102 0.05 -1.28 2.62
CA CYS A 102 -0.21 0.15 2.44
C CYS A 102 -1.02 0.70 3.62
N GLY A 103 -0.78 1.96 3.97
CA GLY A 103 -1.57 2.72 4.93
C GLY A 103 -2.19 3.94 4.28
N ALA A 104 -3.37 4.33 4.75
CA ALA A 104 -4.02 5.60 4.39
C ALA A 104 -4.53 6.28 5.65
N TRP A 105 -4.12 7.52 5.85
CA TRP A 105 -4.51 8.36 6.98
C TRP A 105 -5.43 9.48 6.53
N ASP A 106 -6.61 9.58 7.13
CA ASP A 106 -7.59 10.62 6.79
C ASP A 106 -7.11 12.02 7.20
N ASN A 107 -7.00 12.93 6.23
CA ASN A 107 -6.52 14.30 6.45
C ASN A 107 -7.51 15.13 7.30
N SER A 108 -8.78 14.73 7.36
CA SER A 108 -9.85 15.43 8.08
C SER A 108 -10.12 14.88 9.48
N SER A 109 -9.74 13.63 9.74
CA SER A 109 -9.92 12.96 11.03
C SER A 109 -8.64 12.20 11.40
N PRO A 110 -7.76 12.79 12.23
CA PRO A 110 -6.44 12.22 12.50
C PRO A 110 -6.46 10.87 13.23
N TYR A 111 -7.63 10.40 13.67
CA TYR A 111 -7.80 9.12 14.36
C TYR A 111 -8.21 7.98 13.42
N HIS A 112 -8.43 8.23 12.14
CA HIS A 112 -8.85 7.22 11.18
C HIS A 112 -7.69 6.78 10.29
N PHE A 113 -7.14 5.60 10.60
CA PHE A 113 -6.07 4.98 9.85
C PHE A 113 -6.54 3.65 9.26
N PHE A 114 -6.36 3.48 7.96
CA PHE A 114 -6.73 2.28 7.23
C PHE A 114 -5.47 1.55 6.78
N PHE A 115 -5.46 0.23 6.94
CA PHE A 115 -4.41 -0.64 6.44
C PHE A 115 -4.94 -1.57 5.36
N GLY A 116 -4.12 -1.80 4.34
CA GLY A 116 -4.33 -2.89 3.41
C GLY A 116 -4.02 -4.24 4.05
N LYS A 117 -4.53 -5.32 3.44
CA LYS A 117 -4.40 -6.68 3.95
C LYS A 117 -2.98 -7.25 3.89
N GLY A 118 -2.06 -6.56 3.21
CA GLY A 118 -0.71 -7.05 2.97
C GLY A 118 -0.59 -7.80 1.65
N SER A 119 0.61 -7.75 1.08
CA SER A 119 1.04 -8.50 -0.09
C SER A 119 2.31 -9.25 0.24
N GLU A 120 2.28 -10.58 0.20
CA GLU A 120 3.48 -11.39 0.37
C GLU A 120 4.33 -11.31 -0.90
N LEU A 121 5.58 -10.86 -0.80
CA LEU A 121 6.56 -10.95 -1.89
C LEU A 121 7.45 -12.17 -1.70
N SER A 122 7.33 -13.14 -2.61
CA SER A 122 8.15 -14.34 -2.66
C SER A 122 9.14 -14.31 -3.83
N LEU A 123 10.25 -15.03 -3.69
CA LEU A 123 11.24 -15.17 -4.75
C LEU A 123 11.14 -16.51 -5.46
N LYS A 124 11.11 -16.48 -6.78
CA LYS A 124 11.23 -17.68 -7.62
C LYS A 124 12.70 -18.02 -7.76
N SER A 125 13.06 -19.25 -7.38
CA SER A 125 14.30 -19.85 -7.88
C SER A 125 14.16 -20.03 -9.39
N LYS A 126 15.24 -19.72 -10.11
CA LYS A 126 15.38 -20.04 -11.53
C LYS A 126 15.42 -21.55 -11.73
#